data_AF-A0A2U1K2W0-F1
#
_entry.id   AF-A0A2U1K2W0-F1
#
_cell.length_a   1.000
_cell.length_b   1.000
_cell.length_c   1.000
_cell.angle_alpha   90.00
_cell.angle_beta   90.00
_cell.angle_gamma   90.00
#
_symmetry.space_group_name_H-M   'P 1'
#
loop_
_entity.id
_entity.type
_entity.pdbx_description
1 polymer ?
#
loop_
_entity_poly.entity_id
_entity_poly.type
_entity_poly.pdbx_seq_one_letter_code
_entity_poly.pdbx_strand_id
1 'polypeptide(L)' 'MIPIEVENRIANYFFHRYLPEEVMIKIVDRLLTPCTRTDEEDLDIDELVSWAIEIIDEQLEDKPLR' A
#
# COMPACT_ATOMS: atom_id res chain seq x y z
N MET A 1 17.74 0.60 -15.17
CA MET A 1 17.09 1.21 -13.99
C MET A 1 16.68 2.62 -14.35
N ILE A 2 15.45 2.99 -14.04
CA ILE A 2 14.98 4.38 -14.12
C ILE A 2 15.24 5.08 -12.78
N PRO A 3 15.21 6.41 -12.70
CA PRO A 3 15.38 7.12 -11.43
C PRO A 3 14.28 6.74 -10.43
N ILE A 4 14.63 6.63 -9.14
CA ILE A 4 13.68 6.24 -8.07
C ILE A 4 12.46 7.16 -8.00
N GLU A 5 12.65 8.46 -8.25
CA GLU A 5 11.55 9.43 -8.32
C GLU A 5 10.56 9.11 -9.46
N VAL A 6 11.07 8.62 -10.60
CA VAL A 6 10.22 8.19 -11.72
C VAL A 6 9.45 6.93 -11.34
N GLU A 7 10.11 5.99 -10.68
CA GLU A 7 9.49 4.75 -10.18
C GLU A 7 8.39 5.04 -9.15
N ASN A 8 8.66 5.89 -8.16
CA ASN A 8 7.70 6.29 -7.14
C ASN A 8 6.46 6.97 -7.73
N ARG A 9 6.62 7.82 -8.76
CA ARG A 9 5.49 8.44 -9.46
C ARG A 9 4.63 7.42 -10.21
N ILE A 10 5.27 6.43 -10.85
CA ILE A 10 4.57 5.34 -11.52
C ILE A 10 3.82 4.50 -10.48
N ALA A 11 4.47 4.14 -9.38
CA ALA A 11 3.87 3.35 -8.30
C ALA A 11 2.67 4.07 -7.67
N ASN A 12 2.80 5.35 -7.33
CA ASN A 12 1.70 6.15 -6.78
C ASN A 12 0.53 6.26 -7.76
N TYR A 13 0.81 6.51 -9.05
CA TYR A 13 -0.25 6.52 -10.06
C TYR A 13 -0.94 5.15 -10.13
N PHE A 14 -0.17 4.06 -10.13
CA PHE A 14 -0.72 2.71 -10.20
C PHE A 14 -1.62 2.41 -9.00
N PHE A 15 -1.11 2.69 -7.80
CA PHE A 15 -1.78 2.51 -6.52
C PHE A 15 -3.14 3.20 -6.47
N HIS A 16 -3.21 4.47 -6.86
CA HIS A 16 -4.47 5.22 -6.85
C HIS A 16 -5.41 4.92 -8.01
N ARG A 17 -4.90 4.42 -9.15
CA ARG A 17 -5.72 4.25 -10.37
C ARG A 17 -6.22 2.83 -10.58
N TYR A 18 -5.44 1.82 -10.25
CA TYR A 18 -5.71 0.42 -10.63
C TYR A 18 -6.00 -0.49 -9.45
N LEU A 19 -5.67 -0.09 -8.22
CA LEU A 19 -6.03 -0.88 -7.06
C LEU A 19 -7.56 -0.82 -6.84
N PRO A 20 -8.25 -1.95 -6.64
CA PRO A 20 -9.69 -1.92 -6.40
C PRO A 20 -10.02 -1.09 -5.16
N GLU A 21 -11.12 -0.33 -5.21
CA GLU A 21 -11.52 0.59 -4.14
C GLU A 21 -11.67 -0.13 -2.79
N GLU A 22 -12.21 -1.34 -2.78
CA GLU A 22 -12.34 -2.17 -1.57
C GLU A 22 -11.00 -2.50 -0.91
N VAL A 23 -9.95 -2.72 -1.72
CA VAL A 23 -8.59 -2.99 -1.23
C VAL A 23 -7.99 -1.72 -0.66
N MET A 24 -8.15 -0.60 -1.37
CA MET A 24 -7.71 0.72 -0.89
C MET A 24 -8.35 1.08 0.45
N ILE A 25 -9.65 0.86 0.63
CA ILE A 25 -10.35 1.11 1.89
C ILE A 25 -9.75 0.25 3.02
N LYS A 26 -9.54 -1.04 2.78
CA LYS A 26 -8.93 -1.94 3.79
C LYS A 26 -7.52 -1.48 4.21
N ILE A 27 -6.69 -1.09 3.24
CA ILE A 27 -5.35 -0.57 3.51
C ILE A 27 -5.44 0.71 4.36
N VAL A 28 -6.26 1.68 3.94
CA VAL A 28 -6.42 2.95 4.68
C VAL A 28 -6.94 2.70 6.09
N ASP A 29 -8.00 1.91 6.26
CA ASP A 29 -8.57 1.61 7.58
C ASP A 29 -7.53 0.95 8.51
N ARG A 30 -6.70 0.06 7.97
CA ARG A 30 -5.65 -0.61 8.72
C ARG A 30 -4.51 0.34 9.12
N LEU A 31 -4.05 1.18 8.20
CA LEU A 31 -2.88 2.03 8.39
C LEU A 31 -3.19 3.39 9.03
N LEU A 32 -4.45 3.86 8.98
CA LEU A 32 -4.81 5.19 9.47
C LEU A 32 -4.51 5.35 10.97
N THR A 33 -4.80 4.33 11.77
CA THR A 33 -4.60 4.39 13.22
C THR A 33 -3.13 4.54 13.61
N PRO A 34 -2.20 3.68 13.16
CA PRO A 34 -0.78 3.84 13.49
C PRO A 34 -0.20 5.15 12.94
N CYS A 35 -0.54 5.52 11.70
CA CYS A 35 -0.02 6.74 11.05
C CYS A 35 -0.54 8.06 11.67
N THR A 36 -1.62 8.04 12.45
CA THR A 36 -2.18 9.24 13.09
C THR A 36 -1.86 9.36 14.57
N ARG A 37 -1.46 8.25 15.21
CA ARG A 37 -1.19 8.18 16.67
C ARG A 37 0.28 8.13 17.02
N THR A 38 1.15 7.92 16.04
CA THR A 38 2.59 7.78 16.21
C THR A 38 3.25 8.89 15.42
N ASP A 39 4.27 9.51 16.01
CA ASP A 39 5.08 10.49 15.29
C ASP A 39 5.81 9.80 14.14
N GLU A 40 6.01 10.51 13.03
CA GLU A 40 6.59 9.95 11.80
C GLU A 40 7.98 9.32 12.02
N GLU A 41 8.75 9.86 12.97
CA GLU A 41 10.09 9.37 13.33
C GLU A 41 10.06 8.02 14.09
N ASP A 42 8.93 7.69 14.71
CA ASP A 42 8.72 6.47 15.50
C ASP A 42 7.88 5.41 14.74
N LEU A 43 7.46 5.72 13.51
CA LEU A 43 6.73 4.77 12.67
C LEU A 43 7.66 3.68 12.14
N ASP A 44 7.30 2.43 12.42
CA ASP A 44 7.89 1.29 11.72
C ASP A 44 7.29 1.20 10.30
N ILE A 45 7.91 1.93 9.38
CA ILE A 45 7.47 1.99 7.98
C ILE A 45 7.48 0.60 7.33
N ASP A 46 8.47 -0.24 7.65
CA ASP A 46 8.61 -1.57 7.05
C ASP A 46 7.47 -2.49 7.51
N GLU A 47 7.06 -2.43 8.78
CA GLU A 47 5.90 -3.16 9.28
C GLU A 47 4.59 -2.70 8.61
N LEU A 48 4.39 -1.38 8.49
CA LEU A 48 3.19 -0.82 7.85
C LEU A 48 3.09 -1.21 6.36
N VAL A 49 4.22 -1.17 5.65
CA VAL A 49 4.29 -1.63 4.25
C VAL A 49 3.98 -3.12 4.18
N SER A 50 4.50 -3.93 5.11
CA SER A 50 4.23 -5.38 5.15
C SER A 50 2.74 -5.68 5.32
N TRP A 51 2.04 -4.99 6.22
CA TRP A 51 0.57 -5.14 6.35
C TRP A 51 -0.19 -4.74 5.09
N ALA A 52 0.24 -3.70 4.39
CA ALA A 52 -0.39 -3.30 3.13
C ALA A 52 -0.21 -4.38 2.05
N ILE A 53 0.98 -4.99 1.96
CA ILE A 53 1.28 -6.07 1.02
C ILE A 53 0.42 -7.30 1.32
N GLU A 54 0.28 -7.70 2.59
CA GLU A 54 -0.59 -8.82 2.99
C GLU A 54 -2.03 -8.63 2.50
N ILE A 55 -2.60 -7.43 2.68
CA ILE A 55 -3.95 -7.10 2.20
C ILE A 55 -4.05 -7.18 0.67
N ILE A 56 -3.01 -6.74 -0.04
CA ILE A 56 -2.97 -6.79 -1.52
C ILE A 56 -2.88 -8.24 -2.00
N ASP A 57 -1.99 -9.03 -1.39
CA ASP A 57 -1.76 -10.43 -1.75
C ASP A 57 -3.02 -11.28 -1.51
N GLU A 58 -3.69 -11.12 -0.36
CA GLU A 58 -4.97 -11.79 -0.09
C GLU A 58 -6.04 -11.51 -1.16
N GLN A 59 -5.99 -10.34 -1.80
CA GLN A 59 -6.96 -9.92 -2.83
C GLN A 59 -6.54 -10.35 -4.24
N LEU A 60 -5.25 -10.65 -4.44
CA LEU A 60 -4.69 -11.13 -5.71
C LEU A 60 -4.60 -12.65 -5.76
N GLU A 61 -4.41 -13.34 -4.64
CA GLU A 61 -4.42 -14.81 -4.56
C GLU A 61 -5.79 -15.39 -5.00
N ASP A 62 -6.88 -14.64 -4.81
CA ASP A 62 -8.23 -15.00 -5.27
C ASP A 62 -8.51 -14.64 -6.75
N LYS A 63 -7.57 -13.97 -7.43
CA LYS A 63 -7.70 -13.64 -8.86
C LYS A 63 -6.64 -14.38 -9.67
N PRO A 64 -7.01 -15.42 -10.45
CA PRO A 64 -6.10 -15.92 -11.47
C PRO A 64 -5.84 -14.76 -12.43
N LEU A 65 -4.58 -14.28 -12.46
CA LEU A 65 -4.10 -13.40 -13.52
C LEU A 65 -4.34 -14.13 -14.85
N ARG A 66 -5.41 -13.77 -15.54
CA ARG A 66 -5.86 -14.34 -16.81
C ARG A 66 -5.92 -13.24 -17.87
#